data_AF-A0A8A1V1Q7-F1
#
_entry.id   AF-A0A8A1V1Q7-F1
#
_cell.length_a   1.000
_cell.length_b   1.000
_cell.length_c   1.000
_cell.angle_alpha   90.00
_cell.angle_beta   90.00
_cell.angle_gamma   90.00
#
_symmetry.space_group_name_H-M   'P 1'
#
loop_
_entity.id
_entity.type
_entity.pdbx_description
1 polymer ?
#
loop_
_entity_poly.entity_id
_entity_poly.type
_entity_poly.pdbx_seq_one_letter_code
_entity_poly.pdbx_strand_id
1 'polypeptide(L)'
;MAVSGVGAISVALFAAVLPAKQSTGALLPLLLVGDVLAVSAYRRHADWPALLRLLPSVAAGVLLGAVFVARVDDAVMRRTIGVLLLTIVAHYLWQRRRTRTASGGSDTTGAPKGRTDTECGTASPGAPTARTQHGRALAFGLVAGFATMVANAGGPAMSLYLLSAGFTMLGFLGTAAWFFLIVNLVKLPFSVGLGLIDRNALVLDALLVLAVPVGAFLGRAAVNRIDQALFERLVLVFTTLSSVNLLR
;
A
#
# COMPACT_ATOMS: atom_id res chain seq x y z
N MET A 1 -6.19 2.83 7.48
CA MET A 1 -6.33 2.25 6.12
C MET A 1 -7.13 3.11 5.13
N ALA A 2 -7.55 4.34 5.47
CA ALA A 2 -8.26 5.22 4.51
C ALA A 2 -7.33 6.01 3.56
N VAL A 3 -6.04 6.11 3.89
CA VAL A 3 -5.07 6.91 3.11
C VAL A 3 -4.57 6.17 1.85
N SER A 4 -4.67 4.83 1.80
CA SER A 4 -4.19 4.04 0.66
C SER A 4 -5.14 3.99 -0.54
N GLY A 5 -6.41 4.40 -0.39
CA GLY A 5 -7.39 4.40 -1.48
C GLY A 5 -7.31 5.61 -2.40
N VAL A 6 -6.87 6.76 -1.87
CA VAL A 6 -6.77 8.03 -2.61
C VAL A 6 -5.70 7.93 -3.71
N GLY A 7 -4.59 7.25 -3.45
CA GLY A 7 -3.52 7.06 -4.44
C GLY A 7 -3.94 6.19 -5.63
N ALA A 8 -4.81 5.19 -5.43
CA ALA A 8 -5.24 4.28 -6.48
C ALA A 8 -6.10 4.98 -7.56
N ILE A 9 -6.92 5.96 -7.15
CA ILE A 9 -7.74 6.75 -8.08
C ILE A 9 -6.87 7.70 -8.90
N SER A 10 -5.87 8.34 -8.28
CA SER A 10 -4.93 9.22 -9.00
C SER A 10 -4.09 8.45 -10.02
N VAL A 11 -3.58 7.27 -9.65
CA VAL A 11 -2.81 6.40 -10.57
C VAL A 11 -3.67 5.91 -11.74
N ALA A 12 -4.93 5.55 -11.49
CA ALA A 12 -5.87 5.12 -12.52
C ALA A 12 -6.24 6.26 -13.50
N LEU A 13 -6.44 7.48 -13.01
CA LEU A 13 -6.75 8.64 -13.85
C LEU A 13 -5.56 9.05 -14.72
N PHE A 14 -4.34 8.95 -14.18
CA PHE A 14 -3.11 9.29 -14.90
C PHE A 14 -2.73 8.25 -15.97
N ALA A 15 -2.99 6.95 -15.69
CA ALA A 15 -2.79 5.85 -16.64
C ALA A 15 -3.72 5.89 -17.86
N ALA A 16 -4.78 6.72 -17.85
CA ALA A 16 -5.65 6.94 -19.00
C ALA A 16 -5.10 7.99 -19.99
N VAL A 17 -4.13 8.81 -19.56
CA VAL A 17 -3.57 9.92 -20.35
C VAL A 17 -2.13 9.66 -20.76
N LEU A 18 -1.41 8.84 -19.98
CA LEU A 18 -0.01 8.47 -20.23
C LEU A 18 0.14 6.96 -20.40
N PRO A 19 1.13 6.51 -21.19
CA PRO A 19 1.44 5.10 -21.30
C PRO A 19 1.77 4.52 -19.91
N ALA A 20 1.16 3.38 -19.59
CA ALA A 20 1.18 2.82 -18.23
C ALA A 20 2.60 2.60 -17.70
N LYS A 21 3.52 2.19 -18.58
CA LYS A 21 4.93 1.96 -18.25
C LYS A 21 5.69 3.25 -17.93
N GLN A 22 5.37 4.35 -18.61
CA GLN A 22 6.00 5.65 -18.32
C GLN A 22 5.46 6.24 -17.02
N SER A 23 4.15 6.11 -16.77
CA SER A 23 3.51 6.62 -15.55
C SER A 23 4.14 6.07 -14.26
N THR A 24 4.60 4.81 -14.27
CA THR A 24 5.16 4.17 -13.08
C THR A 24 6.49 4.78 -12.64
N GLY A 25 7.33 5.23 -13.58
CA GLY A 25 8.57 5.94 -13.31
C GLY A 25 8.43 7.46 -13.25
N ALA A 26 7.51 8.03 -14.02
CA ALA A 26 7.26 9.46 -14.09
C ALA A 26 6.84 10.06 -12.74
N LEU A 27 6.07 9.32 -11.94
CA LEU A 27 5.59 9.78 -10.62
C LEU A 27 6.63 9.63 -9.50
N LEU A 28 7.78 9.01 -9.78
CA LEU A 28 8.78 8.68 -8.75
C LEU A 28 9.35 9.93 -8.04
N PRO A 29 9.69 11.04 -8.73
CA PRO A 29 10.10 12.27 -8.06
C PRO A 29 9.05 12.83 -7.10
N LEU A 30 7.78 12.89 -7.54
CA LEU A 30 6.67 13.30 -6.68
C LEU A 30 6.51 12.38 -5.45
N LEU A 31 6.63 11.06 -5.65
CA LEU A 31 6.59 10.07 -4.56
C LEU A 31 7.74 10.27 -3.57
N LEU A 32 8.97 10.51 -4.05
CA LEU A 32 10.12 10.80 -3.19
C LEU A 32 9.89 12.03 -2.32
N VAL A 33 9.33 13.10 -2.89
CA VAL A 33 9.00 14.31 -2.11
C VAL A 33 7.96 13.98 -1.04
N GLY A 34 6.90 13.25 -1.39
CA GLY A 34 5.88 12.79 -0.44
C GLY A 34 6.46 11.94 0.70
N ASP A 35 7.36 11.01 0.37
CA ASP A 35 8.03 10.15 1.33
C ASP A 35 8.97 10.93 2.26
N VAL A 36 9.72 11.90 1.73
CA VAL A 36 10.57 12.80 2.53
C VAL A 36 9.71 13.59 3.53
N LEU A 37 8.57 14.13 3.10
CA LEU A 37 7.64 14.81 4.00
C LEU A 37 7.07 13.86 5.07
N ALA A 38 6.67 12.65 4.68
CA ALA A 38 6.17 11.64 5.61
C ALA A 38 7.23 11.21 6.64
N VAL A 39 8.47 10.97 6.20
CA VAL A 39 9.61 10.66 7.08
C VAL A 39 9.88 11.84 8.01
N SER A 40 9.88 13.08 7.50
CA SER A 40 10.10 14.26 8.33
C SER A 40 9.08 14.37 9.49
N ALA A 41 7.82 14.00 9.24
CA ALA A 41 6.74 14.04 10.22
C ALA A 41 6.78 12.86 11.21
N TYR A 42 7.16 11.65 10.76
CA TYR A 42 6.97 10.41 11.51
C TYR A 42 8.23 9.59 11.83
N ARG A 43 9.44 10.05 11.45
CA ARG A 43 10.72 9.33 11.59
C ARG A 43 11.01 8.76 12.99
N ARG A 44 10.51 9.40 14.05
CA ARG A 44 10.81 9.03 15.44
C ARG A 44 10.19 7.69 15.89
N HIS A 45 9.19 7.19 15.19
CA HIS A 45 8.44 5.99 15.58
C HIS A 45 8.75 4.77 14.72
N ALA A 46 9.78 4.85 13.87
CA ALA A 46 10.10 3.79 12.92
C ALA A 46 10.75 2.58 13.59
N ASP A 47 10.33 1.38 13.20
CA ASP A 47 10.93 0.12 13.63
C ASP A 47 11.91 -0.39 12.57
N TRP A 48 13.19 -0.13 12.84
CA TRP A 48 14.30 -0.51 11.97
C TRP A 48 14.50 -2.04 11.86
N PRO A 49 14.40 -2.84 12.94
CA PRO A 49 14.51 -4.29 12.84
C PRO A 49 13.49 -4.91 11.88
N ALA A 50 12.22 -4.51 11.94
CA ALA A 50 11.20 -4.99 11.02
C ALA A 50 11.50 -4.55 9.59
N LEU A 51 11.93 -3.30 9.41
CA LEU A 51 12.26 -2.75 8.10
C LEU A 51 13.46 -3.48 7.45
N LEU A 52 14.55 -3.69 8.19
CA LEU A 52 15.73 -4.41 7.71
C LEU A 52 15.47 -5.88 7.41
N ARG A 53 14.49 -6.52 8.08
CA ARG A 53 14.05 -7.89 7.76
C ARG A 53 13.24 -7.96 6.48
N LEU A 54 12.50 -6.90 6.17
CA LEU A 54 11.63 -6.83 4.99
C LEU A 54 12.39 -6.35 3.74
N LEU A 55 13.38 -5.46 3.90
CA LEU A 55 14.11 -4.86 2.78
C LEU A 55 14.73 -5.87 1.80
N PRO A 56 15.34 -6.99 2.21
CA PRO A 56 15.94 -7.94 1.27
C PRO A 56 14.92 -8.57 0.32
N SER A 57 13.76 -8.99 0.83
CA SER A 57 12.70 -9.56 -0.01
C SER A 57 12.05 -8.50 -0.90
N VAL A 58 11.95 -7.27 -0.41
CA VAL A 58 11.43 -6.14 -1.19
C VAL A 58 12.38 -5.77 -2.31
N ALA A 59 13.68 -5.69 -2.03
CA ALA A 59 14.70 -5.44 -3.05
C ALA A 59 14.64 -6.53 -4.14
N ALA A 60 14.50 -7.80 -3.76
CA ALA A 60 14.28 -8.89 -4.71
C ALA A 60 12.99 -8.68 -5.54
N GLY A 61 11.89 -8.27 -4.90
CA GLY A 61 10.64 -7.94 -5.59
C GLY A 61 10.78 -6.76 -6.56
N VAL A 62 11.49 -5.70 -6.16
CA VAL A 62 11.78 -4.52 -7.00
C VAL A 62 12.65 -4.91 -8.18
N LEU A 63 13.68 -5.73 -7.98
CA LEU A 63 14.52 -6.24 -9.06
C LEU A 63 13.70 -7.07 -10.06
N LEU A 64 12.86 -7.98 -9.57
CA LEU A 64 11.94 -8.76 -10.42
C LEU A 64 10.99 -7.85 -11.20
N GLY A 65 10.43 -6.84 -10.52
CA GLY A 65 9.58 -5.83 -11.15
C GLY A 65 10.33 -5.00 -12.20
N ALA A 66 11.59 -4.63 -11.95
CA ALA A 66 12.41 -3.85 -12.87
C ALA A 66 12.75 -4.66 -14.13
N VAL A 67 13.10 -5.93 -13.96
CA VAL A 67 13.30 -6.86 -15.07
C VAL A 67 12.01 -7.06 -15.87
N PHE A 68 10.88 -7.20 -15.18
CA PHE A 68 9.57 -7.28 -15.82
C PHE A 68 9.27 -6.02 -16.65
N VAL A 69 9.39 -4.83 -16.05
CA VAL A 69 9.19 -3.54 -16.74
C VAL A 69 10.13 -3.43 -17.94
N ALA A 70 11.39 -3.84 -17.83
CA ALA A 70 12.34 -3.79 -18.93
C ALA A 70 11.92 -4.66 -20.13
N ARG A 71 11.31 -5.82 -19.87
CA ARG A 71 11.01 -6.84 -20.88
C ARG A 71 9.62 -6.73 -21.50
N VAL A 72 8.74 -5.96 -20.87
CA VAL A 72 7.30 -5.97 -21.15
C VAL A 72 6.87 -4.69 -21.86
N ASP A 73 5.91 -4.81 -22.78
CA ASP A 73 5.31 -3.70 -23.50
C ASP A 73 4.18 -3.03 -22.71
N ASP A 74 3.67 -1.90 -23.21
CA ASP A 74 2.66 -1.12 -22.49
C ASP A 74 1.32 -1.84 -22.36
N ALA A 75 0.97 -2.71 -23.32
CA ALA A 75 -0.27 -3.47 -23.29
C ALA A 75 -0.25 -4.51 -22.15
N VAL A 76 0.82 -5.28 -22.04
CA VAL A 76 0.97 -6.25 -20.95
C VAL A 76 1.15 -5.53 -19.62
N MET A 77 1.89 -4.40 -19.57
CA MET A 77 1.99 -3.56 -18.37
C MET A 77 0.60 -3.12 -17.87
N ARG A 78 -0.22 -2.58 -18.78
CA ARG A 78 -1.59 -2.13 -18.50
C ARG A 78 -2.44 -3.27 -17.95
N ARG A 79 -2.40 -4.45 -18.59
CA ARG A 79 -3.11 -5.65 -18.11
C ARG A 79 -2.64 -6.08 -16.73
N THR A 80 -1.34 -6.08 -16.46
CA THR A 80 -0.79 -6.44 -15.15
C THR A 80 -1.27 -5.52 -14.04
N ILE A 81 -1.28 -4.20 -14.28
CA ILE A 81 -1.83 -3.22 -13.33
C ILE A 81 -3.33 -3.48 -13.10
N GLY A 82 -4.09 -3.73 -14.17
CA GLY A 82 -5.52 -4.07 -14.07
C GLY A 82 -5.78 -5.32 -13.22
N VAL A 83 -5.05 -6.41 -13.45
CA VAL A 83 -5.14 -7.65 -12.65
C VAL A 83 -4.76 -7.39 -11.19
N LEU A 84 -3.70 -6.63 -10.95
CA LEU A 84 -3.23 -6.31 -9.60
C LEU A 84 -4.30 -5.54 -8.81
N LEU A 85 -4.88 -4.49 -9.41
CA LEU A 85 -5.93 -3.69 -8.79
C LEU A 85 -7.20 -4.51 -8.54
N LEU A 86 -7.63 -5.35 -9.49
CA LEU A 86 -8.76 -6.25 -9.28
C LEU A 86 -8.51 -7.23 -8.14
N THR A 87 -7.30 -7.77 -8.04
CA THR A 87 -6.91 -8.67 -6.94
C THR A 87 -7.01 -7.96 -5.60
N ILE A 88 -6.55 -6.70 -5.52
CA ILE A 88 -6.64 -5.88 -4.30
C ILE A 88 -8.12 -5.63 -3.93
N VAL A 89 -8.95 -5.24 -4.89
CA VAL A 89 -10.39 -4.99 -4.67
C VAL A 89 -11.10 -6.27 -4.23
N ALA A 90 -10.83 -7.40 -4.89
CA ALA A 90 -11.40 -8.69 -4.53
C ALA A 90 -11.00 -9.10 -3.11
N HIS A 91 -9.72 -8.94 -2.76
CA HIS A 91 -9.23 -9.23 -1.42
C HIS A 91 -9.89 -8.33 -0.37
N TYR A 92 -10.06 -7.04 -0.67
CA TYR A 92 -10.74 -6.09 0.21
C TYR A 92 -12.20 -6.49 0.47
N LEU A 93 -12.96 -6.82 -0.58
CA LEU A 93 -14.35 -7.27 -0.46
C LEU A 93 -14.46 -8.57 0.33
N TRP A 94 -13.51 -9.49 0.13
CA TRP A 94 -13.46 -10.76 0.85
C TRP A 94 -13.18 -10.58 2.34
N GLN A 95 -12.20 -9.76 2.70
CA GLN A 95 -11.91 -9.43 4.10
C GLN A 95 -13.11 -8.76 4.78
N ARG A 96 -13.78 -7.84 4.08
CA ARG A 96 -14.96 -7.13 4.57
C ARG A 96 -16.15 -8.06 4.83
N ARG A 97 -16.34 -9.08 3.98
CA ARG A 97 -17.37 -10.11 4.19
C ARG A 97 -17.07 -10.95 5.42
N ARG A 98 -15.82 -11.40 5.59
CA ARG A 98 -15.41 -12.24 6.73
C ARG A 98 -15.55 -11.55 8.09
N THR A 99 -15.26 -10.26 8.16
CA THR A 99 -15.41 -9.49 9.41
C THR A 99 -16.87 -9.24 9.78
N ARG A 100 -17.77 -9.08 8.80
CA ARG A 100 -19.21 -8.97 9.06
C ARG A 100 -19.83 -10.26 9.59
N THR A 101 -19.35 -11.43 9.16
CA THR A 101 -19.88 -12.72 9.64
C THR A 101 -19.50 -13.01 11.09
N ALA A 102 -18.35 -12.54 11.56
CA ALA A 102 -17.90 -12.75 12.94
C ALA A 102 -18.68 -11.93 13.99
N SER A 103 -19.28 -10.80 13.59
CA SER A 103 -20.05 -9.93 14.49
C SER A 103 -21.56 -10.25 14.53
N GLY A 104 -22.05 -11.21 13.74
CA GLY A 104 -23.48 -11.57 13.65
C GLY A 104 -23.90 -12.78 14.49
N GLY A 105 -23.04 -13.30 15.37
CA GLY A 105 -23.26 -14.57 16.08
C GLY A 105 -23.29 -14.51 17.60
N SER A 106 -23.33 -13.33 18.23
CA SER A 106 -23.23 -13.19 19.69
C SER A 106 -24.46 -12.55 20.35
N ASP A 107 -25.66 -12.79 19.83
CA ASP A 107 -26.92 -12.34 20.44
C ASP A 107 -27.90 -13.51 20.59
N THR A 108 -27.59 -14.47 21.46
CA THR A 108 -28.63 -15.22 22.20
C THR A 108 -28.08 -15.86 23.47
N THR A 109 -28.68 -15.43 24.59
CA THR A 109 -28.87 -16.16 25.88
C THR A 109 -28.01 -15.71 27.07
N GLY A 110 -28.67 -14.99 28.00
CA GLY A 110 -28.65 -15.33 29.44
C GLY A 110 -27.59 -14.66 30.32
N ALA A 111 -28.06 -13.94 31.35
CA ALA A 111 -27.27 -13.23 32.36
C ALA A 111 -26.79 -14.16 33.54
N PRO A 112 -26.39 -13.67 34.73
CA PRO A 112 -25.01 -13.35 35.14
C PRO A 112 -24.52 -14.14 36.38
N LYS A 113 -23.28 -13.83 36.83
CA LYS A 113 -22.75 -13.86 38.23
C LYS A 113 -21.74 -14.99 38.61
N GLY A 114 -20.51 -14.56 38.91
CA GLY A 114 -19.71 -14.96 40.08
C GLY A 114 -18.99 -16.32 40.09
N ARG A 115 -17.65 -16.30 39.96
CA ARG A 115 -16.74 -17.10 40.80
C ARG A 115 -15.29 -16.61 40.63
N THR A 116 -14.69 -16.20 41.75
CA THR A 116 -13.26 -16.39 42.00
C THR A 116 -12.97 -17.89 41.92
N ASP A 117 -11.90 -18.30 41.26
CA ASP A 117 -11.02 -19.39 41.69
C ASP A 117 -9.72 -19.38 40.88
N THR A 118 -8.65 -19.59 41.63
CA THR A 118 -7.25 -19.75 41.27
C THR A 118 -7.05 -20.90 40.29
N GLU A 119 -6.45 -20.66 39.12
CA GLU A 119 -5.77 -21.71 38.35
C GLU A 119 -4.43 -21.24 37.78
N CYS A 120 -3.40 -21.97 38.18
CA CYS A 120 -2.03 -21.92 37.73
C CYS A 120 -1.90 -22.65 36.39
N GLY A 121 -1.26 -22.01 35.41
CA GLY A 121 -0.57 -22.66 34.30
C GLY A 121 -1.43 -23.37 33.26
N THR A 122 -1.72 -22.69 32.15
CA THR A 122 -1.55 -23.27 30.80
C THR A 122 -1.16 -22.17 29.81
N ALA A 123 -0.21 -22.49 28.96
CA ALA A 123 0.43 -21.59 28.01
C ALA A 123 -0.57 -20.88 27.09
N SER A 124 -0.39 -19.57 26.91
CA SER A 124 -1.06 -18.77 25.89
C SER A 124 -0.86 -19.41 24.49
N PRO A 125 -1.90 -19.53 23.65
CA PRO A 125 -1.75 -20.10 22.31
C PRO A 125 -0.90 -19.19 21.42
N GLY A 126 0.34 -19.61 21.19
CA GLY A 126 1.07 -19.42 19.93
C GLY A 126 1.41 -18.00 19.50
N ALA A 127 2.33 -17.34 20.20
CA ALA A 127 3.12 -16.29 19.57
C ALA A 127 3.81 -16.89 18.31
N PRO A 128 3.66 -16.30 17.11
CA PRO A 128 4.21 -16.87 15.89
C PRO A 128 5.73 -17.00 16.04
N THR A 129 6.26 -18.21 15.86
CA THR A 129 7.69 -18.48 15.94
C THR A 129 8.47 -17.59 14.96
N ALA A 130 9.71 -17.23 15.31
CA ALA A 130 10.58 -16.38 14.49
C ALA A 130 10.73 -16.87 13.03
N ARG A 131 10.54 -18.18 12.79
CA ARG A 131 10.56 -18.82 11.47
C ARG A 131 9.31 -18.51 10.63
N THR A 132 8.13 -18.51 11.25
CA THR A 132 6.84 -18.16 10.60
C THR A 132 6.76 -16.66 10.28
N GLN A 133 7.34 -15.81 11.13
CA GLN A 133 7.43 -14.36 10.87
C GLN A 133 8.35 -14.05 9.67
N HIS A 134 9.48 -14.77 9.52
CA HIS A 134 10.36 -14.61 8.36
C HIS A 134 9.68 -15.01 7.04
N GLY A 135 8.97 -16.14 7.00
CA GLY A 135 8.26 -16.57 5.79
C GLY A 135 7.22 -15.56 5.31
N ARG A 136 6.50 -14.92 6.24
CA ARG A 136 5.55 -13.86 5.91
C ARG A 136 6.26 -12.59 5.42
N ALA A 137 7.33 -12.15 6.08
CA ALA A 137 8.12 -11.00 5.64
C ALA A 137 8.69 -11.19 4.22
N LEU A 138 9.11 -12.41 3.88
CA LEU A 138 9.56 -12.76 2.53
C LEU A 138 8.44 -12.63 1.50
N ALA A 139 7.28 -13.26 1.74
CA ALA A 139 6.15 -13.22 0.81
C ALA A 139 5.59 -11.81 0.63
N PHE A 140 5.31 -11.10 1.73
CA PHE A 140 4.79 -9.73 1.66
C PHE A 140 5.80 -8.77 1.06
N GLY A 141 7.09 -8.93 1.36
CA GLY A 141 8.13 -8.08 0.81
C GLY A 141 8.30 -8.26 -0.70
N LEU A 142 8.33 -9.51 -1.20
CA LEU A 142 8.38 -9.79 -2.63
C LEU A 142 7.18 -9.18 -3.37
N VAL A 143 5.97 -9.41 -2.86
CA VAL A 143 4.74 -8.86 -3.45
C VAL A 143 4.75 -7.33 -3.41
N ALA A 144 5.13 -6.73 -2.28
CA ALA A 144 5.20 -5.28 -2.13
C ALA A 144 6.23 -4.65 -3.08
N GLY A 145 7.42 -5.26 -3.20
CA GLY A 145 8.50 -4.83 -4.08
C GLY A 145 8.16 -4.96 -5.57
N PHE A 146 7.49 -6.04 -5.96
CA PHE A 146 7.01 -6.17 -7.34
C PHE A 146 5.90 -5.16 -7.64
N ALA A 147 4.87 -5.10 -6.78
CA ALA A 147 3.71 -4.22 -6.96
C ALA A 147 4.10 -2.72 -6.95
N THR A 148 5.07 -2.32 -6.14
CA THR A 148 5.55 -0.93 -6.13
C THR A 148 6.36 -0.59 -7.38
N MET A 149 7.14 -1.52 -7.94
CA MET A 149 7.89 -1.27 -9.17
C MET A 149 6.97 -1.23 -10.40
N VAL A 150 5.99 -2.13 -10.48
CA VAL A 150 5.11 -2.29 -11.64
C VAL A 150 3.94 -1.31 -11.64
N ALA A 151 3.43 -0.90 -10.48
CA ALA A 151 2.19 -0.14 -10.39
C ALA A 151 2.20 0.96 -9.32
N ASN A 152 3.34 1.21 -8.64
CA ASN A 152 3.39 2.05 -7.44
C ASN A 152 2.39 1.62 -6.35
N ALA A 153 2.02 0.33 -6.33
CA ALA A 153 0.94 -0.22 -5.52
C ALA A 153 1.44 -1.13 -4.37
N GLY A 154 2.65 -0.89 -3.85
CA GLY A 154 3.19 -1.65 -2.71
C GLY A 154 2.46 -1.36 -1.37
N GLY A 155 1.71 -0.25 -1.31
CA GLY A 155 0.93 0.23 -0.16
C GLY A 155 0.11 -0.85 0.57
N PRO A 156 -0.84 -1.52 -0.12
CA PRO A 156 -1.70 -2.52 0.50
C PRO A 156 -0.93 -3.71 1.07
N ALA A 157 0.05 -4.26 0.35
CA ALA A 157 0.85 -5.39 0.81
C ALA A 157 1.66 -5.02 2.07
N MET A 158 2.30 -3.85 2.07
CA MET A 158 3.03 -3.36 3.24
C MET A 158 2.09 -3.08 4.43
N SER A 159 0.92 -2.51 4.15
CA SER A 159 -0.07 -2.23 5.19
C SER A 159 -0.55 -3.53 5.86
N LEU A 160 -0.80 -4.58 5.09
CA LEU A 160 -1.18 -5.89 5.61
C LEU A 160 -0.06 -6.52 6.44
N TYR A 161 1.19 -6.41 5.99
CA TYR A 161 2.34 -6.90 6.76
C TYR A 161 2.43 -6.20 8.12
N LEU A 162 2.45 -4.86 8.15
CA LEU A 162 2.58 -4.08 9.38
C LEU A 162 1.38 -4.28 10.33
N LEU A 163 0.17 -4.39 9.80
CA LEU A 163 -1.01 -4.73 10.62
C LEU A 163 -0.88 -6.13 11.22
N SER A 164 -0.41 -7.11 10.44
CA SER A 164 -0.21 -8.47 10.94
C SER A 164 0.93 -8.60 11.95
N ALA A 165 1.87 -7.65 11.93
CA ALA A 165 2.97 -7.56 12.90
C ALA A 165 2.59 -6.79 14.18
N GLY A 166 1.38 -6.24 14.28
CA GLY A 166 0.85 -5.62 15.51
C GLY A 166 1.36 -4.21 15.78
N PHE A 167 1.77 -3.47 14.74
CA PHE A 167 2.27 -2.11 14.91
C PHE A 167 1.23 -1.13 15.46
N THR A 168 1.65 -0.25 16.37
CA THR A 168 0.87 0.92 16.78
C THR A 168 0.69 1.88 15.61
N MET A 169 -0.31 2.77 15.64
CA MET A 169 -0.58 3.71 14.54
C MET A 169 0.64 4.55 14.15
N LEU A 170 1.36 5.10 15.14
CA LEU A 170 2.56 5.90 14.90
C LEU A 170 3.72 5.04 14.39
N GLY A 171 3.88 3.82 14.92
CA GLY A 171 4.87 2.86 14.46
C GLY A 171 4.63 2.42 13.02
N PHE A 172 3.38 2.17 12.66
CA PHE A 172 2.95 1.88 11.31
C PHE A 172 3.32 3.00 10.34
N LEU A 173 2.97 4.24 10.69
CA LEU A 173 3.16 5.39 9.81
C LEU A 173 4.65 5.74 9.64
N GLY A 174 5.43 5.71 10.72
CA GLY A 174 6.88 5.94 10.67
C GLY A 174 7.63 4.85 9.88
N THR A 175 7.29 3.58 10.11
CA THR A 175 7.93 2.46 9.42
C THR A 175 7.55 2.42 7.94
N ALA A 176 6.29 2.67 7.61
CA ALA A 176 5.83 2.77 6.22
C ALA A 176 6.51 3.93 5.47
N ALA A 177 6.68 5.10 6.11
CA ALA A 177 7.34 6.25 5.49
C ALA A 177 8.79 5.94 5.12
N TRP A 178 9.57 5.37 6.03
CA TRP A 178 10.94 4.93 5.73
C TRP A 178 10.98 3.84 4.68
N PHE A 179 10.04 2.89 4.75
CA PHE A 179 9.94 1.81 3.77
C PHE A 179 9.76 2.36 2.35
N PHE A 180 8.78 3.23 2.13
CA PHE A 180 8.53 3.80 0.81
C PHE A 180 9.67 4.69 0.34
N LEU A 181 10.26 5.50 1.23
CA LEU A 181 11.44 6.30 0.88
C LEU A 181 12.59 5.43 0.38
N ILE A 182 12.96 4.39 1.13
CA ILE A 182 14.09 3.51 0.78
C ILE A 182 13.79 2.77 -0.52
N VAL A 183 12.58 2.24 -0.67
CA VAL A 183 12.18 1.51 -1.88
C VAL A 183 12.16 2.42 -3.10
N ASN A 184 11.62 3.63 -2.99
CA ASN A 184 11.58 4.58 -4.09
C ASN A 184 12.99 5.11 -4.44
N LEU A 185 13.88 5.26 -3.46
CA LEU A 185 15.31 5.53 -3.71
C LEU A 185 15.99 4.37 -4.46
N VAL A 186 15.70 3.12 -4.09
CA VAL A 186 16.21 1.94 -4.81
C VAL A 186 15.65 1.87 -6.24
N LYS A 187 14.40 2.29 -6.45
CA LYS A 187 13.76 2.34 -7.78
C LYS A 187 14.37 3.39 -8.70
N LEU A 188 14.80 4.53 -8.15
CA LEU A 188 15.32 5.67 -8.91
C LEU A 188 16.36 5.29 -9.98
N PRO A 189 17.46 4.55 -9.68
CA PRO A 189 18.42 4.16 -10.70
C PRO A 189 17.83 3.25 -11.79
N PHE A 190 16.88 2.37 -11.46
CA PHE A 190 16.20 1.53 -12.46
C PHE A 190 15.29 2.36 -13.36
N SER A 191 14.50 3.27 -12.78
CA SER A 191 13.59 4.13 -13.55
C SER A 191 14.35 5.09 -14.46
N VAL A 192 15.49 5.63 -14.02
CA VAL A 192 16.40 6.42 -14.86
C VAL A 192 17.01 5.56 -15.96
N GLY A 193 17.55 4.38 -15.61
CA GLY A 193 18.19 3.46 -16.56
C GLY A 193 17.23 2.91 -17.62
N LEU A 194 15.94 2.81 -17.30
CA LEU A 194 14.87 2.40 -18.22
C LEU A 194 14.27 3.57 -19.01
N GLY A 195 14.74 4.81 -18.81
CA GLY A 195 14.21 5.99 -19.50
C GLY A 195 12.77 6.33 -19.14
N LEU A 196 12.30 5.91 -17.95
CA LEU A 196 10.92 6.15 -17.51
C LEU A 196 10.71 7.55 -16.93
N ILE A 197 11.78 8.30 -16.72
CA ILE A 197 11.77 9.68 -16.22
C ILE A 197 12.04 10.62 -17.38
N ASP A 198 11.00 11.31 -17.84
CA ASP A 198 11.07 12.30 -18.91
C ASP A 198 11.12 13.75 -18.36
N ARG A 199 11.68 14.68 -19.14
CA ARG A 199 11.75 16.10 -18.77
C ARG A 199 10.37 16.71 -18.57
N ASN A 200 9.38 16.35 -19.40
CA ASN A 200 8.02 16.87 -19.24
C ASN A 200 7.37 16.35 -17.96
N ALA A 201 7.60 15.07 -17.62
CA ALA A 201 7.17 14.49 -16.36
C ALA A 201 7.79 15.23 -15.16
N LEU A 202 9.08 15.57 -15.22
CA LEU A 202 9.74 16.34 -14.16
C LEU A 202 9.15 17.74 -13.95
N VAL A 203 8.77 18.43 -15.03
CA VAL A 203 8.12 19.75 -14.92
C VAL A 203 6.72 19.61 -14.31
N LEU A 204 5.95 18.61 -14.75
CA LEU A 204 4.64 18.31 -14.17
C LEU A 204 4.75 17.93 -12.69
N ASP A 205 5.73 17.12 -12.33
CA ASP A 205 6.02 16.74 -10.94
C ASP A 205 6.38 17.96 -10.09
N ALA A 206 7.21 18.87 -10.59
CA ALA A 206 7.56 20.10 -9.88
C ALA A 206 6.33 20.98 -9.61
N LEU A 207 5.42 21.09 -10.60
CA LEU A 207 4.16 21.82 -10.45
C LEU A 207 3.22 21.10 -9.45
N LEU A 208 3.15 19.77 -9.51
CA LEU A 208 2.36 18.95 -8.59
C LEU A 208 2.90 19.04 -7.16
N VAL A 209 4.22 19.05 -6.95
CA VAL A 209 4.84 19.22 -5.63
C VAL A 209 4.34 20.50 -4.96
N LEU A 210 4.19 21.59 -5.72
CA LEU A 210 3.66 22.85 -5.18
C LEU A 210 2.15 22.78 -4.91
N ALA A 211 1.42 21.99 -5.69
CA ALA A 211 0.00 21.75 -5.49
C ALA A 211 -0.31 20.78 -4.33
N VAL A 212 0.63 19.91 -3.95
CA VAL A 212 0.45 18.88 -2.89
C VAL A 212 0.03 19.50 -1.55
N PRO A 213 0.69 20.54 -1.01
CA PRO A 213 0.25 21.18 0.23
C PRO A 213 -1.17 21.74 0.17
N VAL A 214 -1.51 22.37 -0.97
CA VAL A 214 -2.85 22.94 -1.21
C VAL A 214 -3.91 21.82 -1.26
N GLY A 215 -3.62 20.74 -1.98
CA GLY A 215 -4.46 19.56 -2.05
C GLY A 215 -4.62 18.86 -0.70
N ALA A 216 -3.55 18.79 0.11
CA ALA A 216 -3.61 18.22 1.45
C ALA A 216 -4.49 19.06 2.39
N PHE A 217 -4.41 20.38 2.30
CA PHE A 217 -5.25 21.29 3.08
C PHE A 217 -6.73 21.19 2.67
N LEU A 218 -7.02 21.27 1.36
CA LEU A 218 -8.37 21.09 0.81
C LEU A 218 -8.94 19.71 1.16
N GLY A 219 -8.13 18.66 1.02
CA GLY A 219 -8.51 17.29 1.35
C GLY A 219 -8.86 17.12 2.83
N ARG A 220 -8.09 17.74 3.73
CA ARG A 220 -8.39 17.75 5.17
C ARG A 220 -9.70 18.49 5.48
N ALA A 221 -10.00 19.57 4.76
CA ALA A 221 -11.27 20.28 4.92
C ALA A 221 -12.46 19.47 4.38
N ALA A 222 -12.27 18.75 3.27
CA ALA A 222 -13.31 17.98 2.60
C ALA A 222 -13.60 16.63 3.29
N VAL A 223 -12.59 15.96 3.86
CA VAL A 223 -12.75 14.60 4.43
C VAL A 223 -13.77 14.56 5.56
N ASN A 224 -13.90 15.66 6.31
CA ASN A 224 -14.88 15.76 7.39
C ASN A 224 -16.32 15.99 6.89
N ARG A 225 -16.51 16.22 5.58
CA ARG A 225 -17.82 16.47 4.97
C ARG A 225 -18.36 15.29 4.14
N ILE A 226 -17.54 14.27 3.92
CA ILE A 226 -17.90 13.12 3.09
C ILE A 226 -18.23 11.94 4.00
N ASP A 227 -19.39 11.32 3.80
CA ASP A 227 -19.74 10.08 4.48
C ASP A 227 -18.74 8.97 4.13
N GLN A 228 -18.27 8.24 5.15
CA GLN A 228 -17.24 7.23 4.99
C GLN A 228 -17.69 6.08 4.08
N ALA A 229 -18.97 5.69 4.13
CA ALA A 229 -19.50 4.62 3.28
C ALA A 229 -19.65 5.09 1.83
N LEU A 230 -20.03 6.35 1.60
CA LEU A 230 -20.03 6.95 0.26
C LEU A 230 -18.61 7.01 -0.32
N PHE A 231 -17.63 7.51 0.44
CA PHE A 231 -16.24 7.58 0.01
C PHE A 231 -15.71 6.19 -0.37
N GLU A 232 -15.93 5.18 0.48
CA GLU A 232 -15.51 3.80 0.22
C GLU A 232 -16.17 3.24 -1.05
N ARG A 233 -17.49 3.45 -1.24
CA ARG A 233 -18.21 3.01 -2.45
C ARG A 233 -17.65 3.67 -3.70
N LEU A 234 -17.42 4.97 -3.68
CA LEU A 234 -16.87 5.71 -4.81
C LEU A 234 -15.47 5.18 -5.18
N VAL A 235 -14.58 5.02 -4.19
CA VAL A 235 -13.23 4.49 -4.43
C VAL A 235 -13.29 3.09 -5.05
N LEU A 236 -14.15 2.20 -4.53
CA LEU A 236 -14.31 0.84 -5.07
C LEU A 236 -14.86 0.84 -6.50
N VAL A 237 -15.88 1.64 -6.78
CA VAL A 237 -16.48 1.73 -8.12
C VAL A 237 -15.45 2.26 -9.12
N PHE A 238 -14.79 3.38 -8.83
CA PHE A 238 -13.78 3.95 -9.74
C PHE A 238 -12.59 3.02 -9.94
N THR A 239 -12.10 2.37 -8.87
CA THR A 239 -10.99 1.42 -8.98
C THR A 239 -11.39 0.22 -9.84
N THR A 240 -12.59 -0.34 -9.64
CA THR A 240 -13.08 -1.48 -10.43
C THR A 240 -13.26 -1.11 -11.89
N LEU A 241 -13.92 0.01 -12.18
CA LEU A 241 -14.12 0.51 -13.54
C LEU A 241 -12.80 0.75 -14.26
N SER A 242 -11.85 1.41 -13.59
CA SER A 242 -10.52 1.65 -14.14
C SER A 242 -9.78 0.35 -14.40
N SER A 243 -9.78 -0.58 -13.44
CA SER A 243 -9.06 -1.86 -13.58
C SER A 243 -9.61 -2.71 -14.73
N VAL A 244 -10.94 -2.74 -14.91
CA VAL A 244 -11.57 -3.43 -16.04
C VAL A 244 -11.25 -2.73 -17.36
N ASN A 245 -11.18 -1.41 -17.39
CA ASN A 245 -10.76 -0.65 -18.57
C ASN A 245 -9.31 -0.99 -18.96
N LEU A 246 -8.40 -1.10 -17.98
CA LEU A 246 -7.01 -1.48 -18.21
C LEU A 246 -6.84 -2.89 -18.82
N LEU A 247 -7.82 -3.78 -18.69
CA LEU A 247 -7.78 -5.12 -19.28
C LEU A 247 -8.18 -5.16 -20.76
N ARG A 248 -8.84 -4.12 -21.26
CA ARG A 248 -9.17 -3.96 -22.68
C ARG A 248 -7.95 -3.48 -23.45
#